data_AF-A0A3B9M356-F1
#
_entry.id   AF-A0A3B9M356-F1
#
_cell.length_a   1.000
_cell.length_b   1.000
_cell.length_c   1.000
_cell.angle_alpha   90.00
_cell.angle_beta   90.00
_cell.angle_gamma   90.00
#
_symmetry.space_group_name_H-M   'P 1'
#
loop_
_entity.id
_entity.type
_entity.pdbx_description
1 polymer ?
#
loop_
_entity_poly.entity_id
_entity_poly.type
_entity_poly.pdbx_seq_one_letter_code
_entity_poly.pdbx_strand_id
1 'polypeptide(L)'
;MYKRQVEVDEAASEGLGIPPGTHRLQGEEALRFVRYRGYPMADIERINHQQVFLRALVDEALQLRHIGKTPALLRETQGTVDTNLSTVQLMDFAMAFRGMGGSQMECKTLPGTPKYINGVSYWIPYTDQIEPLLEELSQVNSSES
;
A
#
# COMPACT_ATOMS: atom_id res chain seq x y z
N MET A 1 13.62 -9.00 4.15
CA MET A 1 12.66 -9.96 3.58
C MET A 1 11.29 -9.62 4.15
N TYR A 2 10.46 -8.87 3.42
CA TYR A 2 9.09 -8.59 3.86
C TYR A 2 8.29 -9.90 3.81
N LYS A 3 7.51 -10.17 4.85
CA LYS A 3 6.71 -11.39 4.97
C LYS A 3 5.45 -11.18 4.12
N ARG A 4 4.96 -12.23 3.46
CA ARG A 4 3.64 -12.31 2.76
C ARG A 4 2.46 -12.26 3.75
N GLN A 5 2.69 -11.60 4.85
CA GLN A 5 1.93 -11.62 6.07
C GLN A 5 2.10 -10.23 6.68
N VAL A 6 1.00 -9.65 7.13
CA VAL A 6 1.02 -8.39 7.85
C VAL A 6 1.16 -8.66 9.33
N GLU A 7 1.78 -7.72 10.04
CA GLU A 7 1.85 -7.77 11.49
C GLU A 7 0.62 -7.05 12.05
N VAL A 8 -0.06 -7.72 12.97
CA VAL A 8 -1.16 -7.16 13.76
C VAL A 8 -0.64 -6.97 15.17
N ASP A 9 -0.64 -5.73 15.64
CA ASP A 9 -0.26 -5.40 17.00
C ASP A 9 -1.39 -5.69 18.01
N GLU A 10 -1.01 -5.74 19.29
CA GLU A 10 -1.94 -6.03 20.38
C GLU A 10 -3.01 -4.95 20.56
N ALA A 11 -2.67 -3.68 20.31
CA ALA A 11 -3.57 -2.54 20.46
C ALA A 11 -4.70 -2.53 19.41
N ALA A 12 -4.49 -3.15 18.25
CA ALA A 12 -5.45 -3.23 17.17
C ALA A 12 -6.18 -4.56 17.09
N SER A 13 -5.68 -5.60 17.76
CA SER A 13 -6.18 -6.96 17.65
C SER A 13 -7.68 -7.06 17.92
N GLU A 14 -8.16 -6.44 19.00
CA GLU A 14 -9.58 -6.42 19.37
C GLU A 14 -10.43 -5.72 18.30
N GLY A 15 -10.02 -4.53 17.87
CA GLY A 15 -10.75 -3.74 16.87
C GLY A 15 -10.72 -4.32 15.46
N LEU A 16 -9.71 -5.12 15.14
CA LEU A 16 -9.58 -5.84 13.87
C LEU A 16 -10.27 -7.20 13.88
N GLY A 17 -10.49 -7.78 15.06
CA GLY A 17 -10.90 -9.18 15.22
C GLY A 17 -9.85 -10.16 14.69
N ILE A 18 -8.56 -9.79 14.76
CA ILE A 18 -7.43 -10.61 14.31
C ILE A 18 -6.46 -10.71 15.49
N PRO A 19 -6.03 -11.90 15.92
CA PRO A 19 -5.06 -12.04 17.01
C PRO A 19 -3.76 -11.26 16.75
N PRO A 20 -2.99 -10.89 17.77
CA PRO A 20 -1.69 -10.27 17.57
C PRO A 20 -0.72 -11.27 16.92
N GLY A 21 0.12 -10.80 16.00
CA GLY A 21 1.13 -11.62 15.34
C GLY A 21 1.19 -11.42 13.83
N THR A 22 1.82 -12.36 13.13
CA THR A 22 2.02 -12.28 11.67
C THR A 22 0.98 -13.11 10.92
N HIS A 23 0.15 -12.47 10.09
CA HIS A 23 -1.01 -13.10 9.45
C HIS A 23 -1.02 -12.94 7.94
N ARG A 24 -1.38 -14.02 7.22
CA ARG A 24 -1.80 -13.91 5.82
C ARG A 24 -3.30 -13.61 5.80
N LEU A 25 -3.65 -12.37 5.48
CA LEU A 25 -5.04 -11.91 5.51
C LEU A 25 -5.82 -12.37 4.27
N GLN A 26 -7.06 -12.77 4.47
CA GLN A 26 -8.07 -12.93 3.42
C GLN A 26 -8.72 -11.58 3.09
N GLY A 27 -9.50 -11.52 2.00
CA GLY A 27 -10.06 -10.25 1.49
C GLY A 27 -10.83 -9.42 2.53
N GLU A 28 -11.68 -10.04 3.34
CA GLU A 28 -12.42 -9.33 4.39
C GLU A 28 -11.51 -8.84 5.52
N GLU A 29 -10.56 -9.67 5.96
CA GLU A 29 -9.59 -9.32 7.00
C GLU A 29 -8.66 -8.19 6.52
N ALA A 30 -8.21 -8.25 5.26
CA ALA A 30 -7.41 -7.22 4.62
C ALA A 30 -8.19 -5.90 4.55
N LEU A 31 -9.48 -5.94 4.21
CA LEU A 31 -10.34 -4.76 4.20
C LEU A 31 -10.50 -4.15 5.60
N ARG A 32 -10.66 -4.98 6.64
CA ARG A 32 -10.69 -4.49 8.04
C ARG A 32 -9.36 -3.86 8.43
N PHE A 33 -8.25 -4.52 8.12
CA PHE A 33 -6.88 -4.05 8.38
C PHE A 33 -6.62 -2.66 7.79
N VAL A 34 -6.87 -2.45 6.50
CA VAL A 34 -6.59 -1.16 5.84
C VAL A 34 -7.57 -0.03 6.20
N ARG A 35 -8.69 -0.36 6.85
CA ARG A 35 -9.73 0.61 7.25
C ARG A 35 -9.68 0.97 8.72
N TYR A 36 -8.97 0.21 9.55
CA TYR A 36 -8.96 0.42 10.98
C TYR A 36 -8.35 1.77 11.37
N ARG A 37 -8.95 2.42 12.38
CA ARG A 37 -8.60 3.78 12.84
C ARG A 37 -8.47 3.90 14.36
N GLY A 38 -8.54 2.78 15.10
CA GLY A 38 -8.55 2.81 16.56
C GLY A 38 -7.21 3.18 17.20
N TYR A 39 -6.22 3.55 16.40
CA TYR A 39 -4.89 3.91 16.87
C TYR A 39 -4.76 5.39 17.28
N PRO A 40 -3.76 5.76 18.11
CA PRO A 40 -3.59 7.13 18.62
C PRO A 40 -3.43 8.21 17.55
N MET A 41 -2.75 7.91 16.44
CA MET A 41 -2.55 8.80 15.29
C MET A 41 -3.55 8.55 14.15
N ALA A 42 -4.56 7.71 14.40
CA ALA A 42 -5.71 7.39 13.57
C ALA A 42 -5.40 7.24 12.06
N ASP A 43 -5.46 8.36 11.32
CA ASP A 43 -5.28 8.41 9.87
C ASP A 43 -3.85 8.14 9.42
N ILE A 44 -2.84 8.52 10.21
CA ILE A 44 -1.43 8.29 9.86
C ILE A 44 -1.05 6.82 10.00
N GLU A 45 -1.48 6.17 11.07
CA GLU A 45 -1.29 4.73 11.22
C GLU A 45 -2.09 3.95 10.19
N ARG A 46 -3.30 4.42 9.83
CA ARG A 46 -4.05 3.84 8.71
C ARG A 46 -3.28 3.92 7.40
N ILE A 47 -2.63 5.05 7.08
CA ILE A 47 -1.79 5.19 5.89
C ILE A 47 -0.64 4.16 5.93
N ASN A 48 0.01 3.98 7.08
CA ASN A 48 1.06 2.97 7.23
C ASN A 48 0.54 1.55 6.93
N HIS A 49 -0.64 1.17 7.44
CA HIS A 49 -1.25 -0.14 7.13
C HIS A 49 -1.60 -0.30 5.65
N GLN A 50 -2.06 0.77 5.00
CA GLN A 50 -2.29 0.77 3.55
C GLN A 50 -0.99 0.55 2.77
N GLN A 51 0.11 1.18 3.17
CA GLN A 51 1.42 0.95 2.56
C GLN A 51 1.92 -0.49 2.77
N VAL A 52 1.75 -1.04 3.97
CA VAL A 52 2.07 -2.46 4.27
C VAL A 52 1.25 -3.39 3.38
N PHE A 53 -0.06 -3.14 3.25
CA PHE A 53 -0.94 -3.91 2.38
C PHE A 53 -0.51 -3.82 0.91
N LEU A 54 -0.19 -2.62 0.39
CA LEU A 54 0.26 -2.44 -0.99
C LEU A 54 1.56 -3.20 -1.28
N ARG A 55 2.54 -3.16 -0.36
CA ARG A 55 3.76 -3.96 -0.48
C ARG A 55 3.47 -5.45 -0.54
N ALA A 56 2.62 -5.95 0.36
CA ALA A 56 2.21 -7.35 0.38
C ALA A 56 1.41 -7.75 -0.87
N LEU A 57 0.59 -6.85 -1.42
CA LEU A 57 -0.15 -7.04 -2.65
C LEU A 57 0.78 -7.15 -3.85
N VAL A 58 1.76 -6.26 -3.96
CA VAL A 58 2.80 -6.32 -5.01
C VAL A 58 3.62 -7.60 -4.89
N ASP A 59 4.03 -7.94 -3.67
CA ASP A 59 4.71 -9.20 -3.37
C ASP A 59 3.94 -10.44 -3.81
N GLU A 60 2.60 -10.42 -3.81
CA GLU A 60 1.78 -11.54 -4.26
C GLU A 60 1.46 -11.47 -5.76
N ALA A 61 1.15 -10.29 -6.29
CA ALA A 61 0.73 -10.10 -7.67
C ALA A 61 1.87 -10.32 -8.69
N LEU A 62 3.10 -9.91 -8.35
CA LEU A 62 4.23 -9.92 -9.29
C LEU A 62 5.10 -11.18 -9.21
N GLN A 63 4.68 -12.19 -8.46
CA GLN A 63 5.44 -13.43 -8.37
C GLN A 63 5.38 -14.21 -9.68
N LEU A 64 6.50 -14.83 -10.04
CA LEU A 64 6.64 -15.61 -11.27
C LEU A 64 5.55 -16.70 -11.44
N ARG A 65 5.11 -17.31 -10.33
CA ARG A 65 4.05 -18.34 -10.34
C ARG A 65 2.65 -17.79 -10.62
N HIS A 66 2.43 -16.50 -10.45
CA HIS A 66 1.13 -15.83 -10.63
C HIS A 66 1.00 -15.18 -12.01
N ILE A 67 2.09 -14.98 -12.76
CA ILE A 67 2.08 -14.38 -14.10
C ILE A 67 1.14 -15.13 -15.06
N GLY A 68 1.11 -16.46 -15.01
CA GLY A 68 0.18 -17.25 -15.83
C GLY A 68 -1.30 -17.05 -15.46
N LYS A 69 -1.58 -16.55 -14.25
CA LYS A 69 -2.94 -16.27 -13.75
C LYS A 69 -3.33 -14.80 -13.91
N THR A 70 -2.40 -13.90 -14.21
CA THR A 70 -2.66 -12.46 -14.39
C THR A 70 -3.80 -12.16 -15.37
N PRO A 71 -3.95 -12.86 -16.52
CA PRO A 71 -5.10 -12.61 -17.41
C PRO A 71 -6.45 -12.90 -16.78
N ALA A 72 -6.54 -13.93 -15.92
CA ALA A 72 -7.77 -14.24 -15.20
C ALA A 72 -8.04 -13.18 -14.13
N LEU A 73 -7.01 -12.78 -13.37
CA LEU A 73 -7.13 -11.74 -12.35
C LEU A 73 -7.61 -10.41 -12.95
N LEU A 74 -7.04 -9.97 -14.08
CA LEU A 74 -7.46 -8.74 -14.75
C LEU A 74 -8.91 -8.79 -15.22
N ARG A 75 -9.42 -9.95 -15.63
CA ARG A 75 -10.83 -10.11 -16.01
C ARG A 75 -11.76 -10.01 -14.80
N GLU A 76 -11.38 -10.61 -13.67
CA GLU A 76 -12.17 -10.55 -12.44
C GLU A 76 -12.20 -9.15 -11.82
N THR A 77 -11.11 -8.38 -11.97
CA THR A 77 -11.05 -6.99 -11.50
C THR A 77 -11.65 -5.98 -12.48
N GLN A 78 -11.91 -6.40 -13.73
CA GLN A 78 -12.52 -5.56 -14.74
C GLN A 78 -13.93 -5.15 -14.30
N GLY A 79 -14.19 -3.85 -14.20
CA GLY A 79 -15.47 -3.30 -13.75
C GLY A 79 -15.62 -3.14 -12.23
N THR A 80 -14.64 -3.59 -11.44
CA THR A 80 -14.56 -3.28 -10.00
C THR A 80 -13.45 -2.28 -9.68
N VAL A 81 -12.44 -2.18 -10.54
CA VAL A 81 -11.38 -1.17 -10.49
C VAL A 81 -11.54 -0.22 -11.66
N ASP A 82 -11.65 1.08 -11.36
CA ASP A 82 -11.65 2.14 -12.37
C ASP A 82 -10.20 2.54 -12.68
N THR A 83 -9.80 2.41 -13.95
CA THR A 83 -8.45 2.72 -14.42
C THR A 83 -8.46 3.09 -15.90
N ASN A 84 -7.57 4.00 -16.29
CA ASN A 84 -7.32 4.34 -17.68
C ASN A 84 -6.27 3.43 -18.34
N LEU A 85 -5.70 2.47 -17.61
CA LEU A 85 -4.75 1.51 -18.15
C LEU A 85 -5.48 0.40 -18.92
N SER A 86 -5.08 0.20 -20.16
CA SER A 86 -5.55 -0.95 -20.95
C SER A 86 -5.02 -2.26 -20.37
N THR A 87 -5.71 -3.37 -20.67
CA THR A 87 -5.25 -4.72 -20.29
C THR A 87 -3.82 -5.02 -20.79
N VAL A 88 -3.45 -4.51 -21.97
CA VAL A 88 -2.10 -4.66 -22.53
C VAL A 88 -1.08 -3.92 -21.66
N GLN A 89 -1.34 -2.65 -21.31
CA GLN A 89 -0.44 -1.87 -20.44
C GLN A 89 -0.28 -2.51 -19.05
N LEU A 90 -1.37 -3.03 -18.48
CA LEU A 90 -1.31 -3.76 -17.20
C LEU A 90 -0.44 -5.02 -17.29
N MET A 91 -0.49 -5.74 -18.42
CA MET A 91 0.37 -6.89 -18.66
C MET A 91 1.83 -6.49 -18.85
N ASP A 92 2.09 -5.42 -19.59
CA ASP A 92 3.44 -4.89 -19.78
C ASP A 92 4.06 -4.52 -18.44
N PHE A 93 3.31 -3.86 -17.55
CA PHE A 93 3.75 -3.59 -16.17
C PHE A 93 4.00 -4.87 -15.37
N ALA A 94 3.09 -5.84 -15.42
CA ALA A 94 3.27 -7.11 -14.70
C ALA A 94 4.53 -7.86 -15.17
N MET A 95 4.87 -7.77 -16.47
CA MET A 95 6.08 -8.35 -17.04
C MET A 95 7.33 -7.55 -16.73
N ALA A 96 7.26 -6.21 -16.77
CA ALA A 96 8.39 -5.33 -16.46
C ALA A 96 8.84 -5.48 -14.99
N PHE A 97 7.87 -5.55 -14.07
CA PHE A 97 8.14 -5.69 -12.64
C PHE A 97 8.14 -7.14 -12.16
N ARG A 98 8.18 -8.12 -13.07
CA ARG A 98 8.15 -9.54 -12.68
C ARG A 98 9.28 -9.90 -11.73
N GLY A 99 8.95 -10.56 -10.62
CA GLY A 99 9.94 -10.91 -9.61
C GLY A 99 10.40 -9.75 -8.73
N MET A 100 9.87 -8.53 -8.93
CA MET A 100 10.03 -7.44 -7.98
C MET A 100 9.28 -7.78 -6.70
N GLY A 101 9.96 -7.63 -5.56
CA GLY A 101 9.35 -7.76 -4.24
C GLY A 101 8.88 -6.41 -3.70
N GLY A 102 7.91 -6.43 -2.80
CA GLY A 102 7.45 -5.28 -2.03
C GLY A 102 8.55 -4.63 -1.19
N SER A 103 9.68 -5.31 -0.94
CA SER A 103 10.88 -4.69 -0.34
C SER A 103 11.60 -3.70 -1.25
N GLN A 104 11.38 -3.78 -2.57
CA GLN A 104 11.88 -2.82 -3.56
C GLN A 104 10.90 -1.66 -3.77
N MET A 105 9.71 -1.73 -3.15
CA MET A 105 8.73 -0.66 -3.19
C MET A 105 8.93 0.27 -1.99
N GLU A 106 9.27 1.51 -2.30
CA GLU A 106 9.24 2.58 -1.33
C GLU A 106 7.86 3.25 -1.30
N CYS A 107 7.39 3.59 -0.11
CA CYS A 107 6.17 4.38 0.06
C CYS A 107 6.49 5.53 0.98
N LYS A 108 6.06 6.74 0.60
CA LYS A 108 6.26 7.95 1.38
C LYS A 108 4.90 8.56 1.73
N THR A 109 4.82 9.12 2.93
CA THR A 109 3.71 9.95 3.37
C THR A 109 4.18 11.39 3.34
N LEU A 110 3.38 12.29 2.77
CA LEU A 110 3.69 13.72 2.75
C LEU A 110 3.94 14.22 4.18
N PRO A 111 5.14 14.75 4.51
CA PRO A 111 5.43 15.21 5.85
C PRO A 111 4.50 16.34 6.27
N GLY A 112 4.04 16.29 7.52
CA GLY A 112 3.10 17.25 8.05
C GLY A 112 2.72 16.99 9.49
N THR A 113 1.69 17.71 9.94
CA THR A 113 1.17 17.64 11.30
C THR A 113 -0.35 17.64 11.31
N PRO A 114 -1.00 16.90 12.21
CA PRO A 114 -2.44 16.98 12.37
C PRO A 114 -2.82 18.32 13.02
N LYS A 115 -3.84 18.99 12.49
CA LYS A 115 -4.38 20.23 13.06
C LYS A 115 -5.89 20.27 12.95
N TYR A 116 -6.55 20.63 14.05
CA TYR A 116 -7.97 20.96 14.03
C TYR A 116 -8.17 22.43 13.63
N ILE A 117 -8.95 22.66 12.58
CA ILE A 117 -9.37 24.00 12.15
C ILE A 117 -10.89 23.99 12.13
N ASN A 118 -11.52 24.83 12.95
CA ASN A 118 -12.99 24.89 13.10
C ASN A 118 -13.64 23.53 13.41
N GLY A 119 -12.98 22.70 14.22
CA GLY A 119 -13.47 21.36 14.60
C GLY A 119 -13.26 20.26 13.55
N VAL A 120 -12.69 20.59 12.39
CA VAL A 120 -12.35 19.61 11.33
C VAL A 120 -10.87 19.26 11.41
N SER A 121 -10.55 17.97 11.32
CA SER A 121 -9.17 17.47 11.31
C SER A 121 -8.53 17.66 9.93
N TYR A 122 -7.35 18.28 9.89
CA TYR A 122 -6.54 18.49 8.70
C TYR A 122 -5.15 17.89 8.87
N TRP A 123 -4.57 17.41 7.77
CA TRP A 123 -3.14 17.17 7.67
C TRP A 123 -2.48 18.41 7.04
N ILE A 124 -1.73 19.16 7.84
CA ILE A 124 -1.05 20.38 7.39
C ILE A 124 0.36 20.00 6.94
N PRO A 125 0.68 20.10 5.64
CA PRO A 125 1.99 19.70 5.15
C PRO A 125 3.08 20.68 5.58
N TYR A 126 4.27 20.15 5.82
CA TYR A 126 5.49 20.96 5.97
C TYR A 126 5.95 21.40 4.57
N THR A 127 5.63 22.63 4.19
CA THR A 127 5.83 23.13 2.83
C THR A 127 7.31 23.14 2.40
N ASP A 128 8.22 23.31 3.36
CA ASP A 128 9.67 23.22 3.18
C ASP A 128 10.17 21.81 2.86
N GLN A 129 9.36 20.77 3.11
CA GLN A 129 9.70 19.37 2.84
C GLN A 129 9.06 18.82 1.57
N ILE A 130 8.22 19.61 0.88
CA ILE A 130 7.57 19.18 -0.37
C ILE A 130 8.61 19.00 -1.48
N GLU A 131 9.42 20.01 -1.75
CA GLU A 131 10.43 19.94 -2.82
C GLU A 131 11.48 18.85 -2.56
N PRO A 132 12.06 18.70 -1.35
CA PRO A 132 12.95 17.58 -1.06
C PRO A 132 12.32 16.20 -1.29
N LEU A 133 11.04 16.02 -0.93
CA LEU A 133 10.33 14.77 -1.17
C LEU A 133 10.14 14.51 -2.67
N LEU A 134 9.81 15.54 -3.46
CA LEU A 134 9.68 15.42 -4.91
C LEU A 134 11.01 15.08 -5.57
N GLU A 135 12.10 15.71 -5.13
CA GLU A 135 13.46 15.40 -5.60
C GLU A 135 13.82 13.94 -5.31
N GLU A 136 13.58 13.47 -4.08
CA GLU A 136 13.79 12.08 -3.69
C GLU A 136 13.02 11.11 -4.60
N LEU A 137 11.72 11.35 -4.79
CA LEU A 137 10.87 10.52 -5.66
C LEU A 137 11.31 10.57 -7.14
N SER A 138 11.87 11.68 -7.61
CA SER A 138 12.39 11.81 -8.98
C SER A 138 13.74 11.11 -9.18
N GLN A 139 14.60 11.08 -8.15
CA GLN A 139 15.90 10.41 -8.20
C GLN A 139 15.76 8.89 -8.22
N VAL A 140 14.71 8.35 -7.59
CA VAL A 140 14.34 6.92 -7.73
C VAL A 140 14.14 6.53 -9.20
N ASN A 141 13.68 7.43 -10.07
CA ASN A 141 13.57 7.19 -11.51
C ASN A 141 14.90 7.26 -12.27
N SER A 142 15.96 7.82 -11.68
CA SER A 142 17.21 8.15 -12.39
C SER A 142 18.36 7.18 -12.10
N SER A 143 18.26 6.36 -11.05
CA SER A 143 19.27 5.36 -10.68
C SER A 143 19.18 4.03 -11.43
N GLU A 144 18.22 3.88 -12.35
CA GLU A 144 18.04 2.67 -13.19
C GLU A 144 18.31 2.92 -14.69
N SER A 145 19.09 3.96 -15.04
CA SER A 145 19.57 4.21 -16.42
C SER A 145 21.05 3.87 -16.59
#